data_AF-A0A5E4XBK3-F1
#
_entry.id   AF-A0A5E4XBK3-F1
#
_cell.length_a   1.000
_cell.length_b   1.000
_cell.length_c   1.000
_cell.angle_alpha   90.00
_cell.angle_beta   90.00
_cell.angle_gamma   90.00
#
_symmetry.space_group_name_H-M   'P 1'
#
loop_
_entity.id
_entity.type
_entity.pdbx_description
1 polymer ?
#
loop_
_entity_poly.entity_id
_entity_poly.type
_entity_poly.pdbx_seq_one_letter_code
_entity_poly.pdbx_strand_id
1 'polypeptide(L)'
;MATKQPALITRFKAAQTRITELESKLTAETKRADDAERMKKHYSDLHDEKETQIEQLHGLLDGMTGALPREGEGENSWDKKKYAPMTRLAAWLASRIAA
;
A
#
# COMPACT_ATOMS: atom_id res chain seq x y z
N MET A 1 10.89 -28.50 51.46
CA MET A 1 9.50 -28.01 51.63
C MET A 1 8.69 -28.50 50.43
N ALA A 2 7.80 -29.47 50.63
CA ALA A 2 6.99 -30.03 49.55
C ALA A 2 5.87 -29.03 49.20
N THR A 3 5.97 -28.38 48.04
CA THR A 3 4.90 -27.55 47.48
C THR A 3 3.70 -28.45 47.20
N LYS A 4 2.68 -28.43 48.08
CA LYS A 4 1.44 -29.18 47.91
C LYS A 4 0.85 -28.82 46.54
N GLN A 5 0.73 -29.82 45.67
CA GLN A 5 0.11 -29.59 44.36
C GLN A 5 -1.33 -29.13 44.56
N PRO A 6 -1.77 -28.07 43.85
CA PRO A 6 -3.12 -27.56 43.98
C PRO A 6 -4.13 -28.64 43.56
N ALA A 7 -5.27 -28.66 44.22
CA ALA A 7 -6.34 -29.60 43.94
C ALA A 7 -6.73 -29.56 42.45
N LEU A 8 -7.09 -30.72 41.89
CA LEU A 8 -7.44 -30.86 40.47
C LEU A 8 -8.52 -29.87 40.03
N ILE A 9 -9.50 -29.61 40.89
CA ILE A 9 -10.58 -28.64 40.65
C ILE A 9 -10.04 -27.22 40.41
N THR A 10 -9.02 -26.80 41.16
CA THR A 10 -8.38 -25.49 40.99
C THR A 10 -7.63 -25.41 39.66
N ARG A 11 -7.00 -26.51 39.24
CA ARG A 11 -6.32 -26.61 37.93
C ARG A 11 -7.32 -26.59 36.77
N PHE A 12 -8.44 -27.28 36.89
CA PHE A 12 -9.50 -27.26 35.88
C PHE A 12 -10.12 -25.87 35.72
N LYS A 13 -10.41 -25.18 36.83
CA LYS A 13 -10.89 -23.78 36.78
C LYS A 13 -9.89 -22.85 36.11
N ALA A 14 -8.61 -22.95 36.47
CA ALA A 14 -7.55 -22.15 35.85
C ALA A 14 -7.39 -22.46 34.34
N ALA A 15 -7.52 -23.74 33.95
CA ALA A 15 -7.50 -24.14 32.55
C ALA A 15 -8.70 -23.58 31.78
N GLN A 16 -9.90 -23.62 32.36
CA GLN A 16 -11.10 -23.09 31.74
C GLN A 16 -11.03 -21.57 31.52
N THR A 17 -10.56 -20.80 32.52
CA THR A 17 -10.31 -19.37 32.36
C THR A 17 -9.30 -19.10 31.25
N ARG A 18 -8.21 -19.88 31.20
CA ARG A 18 -7.18 -19.71 30.17
C ARG A 18 -7.67 -20.06 28.77
N ILE A 19 -8.55 -21.05 28.63
CA ILE A 19 -9.22 -21.36 27.36
C ILE A 19 -10.05 -20.16 26.91
N THR A 20 -10.90 -19.61 27.78
CA THR A 20 -11.74 -18.44 27.43
C THR A 20 -10.92 -17.20 27.06
N GLU A 21 -9.79 -16.98 27.74
CA GLU A 21 -8.86 -15.90 27.39
C GLU A 21 -8.19 -16.13 26.03
N LEU A 22 -7.80 -17.37 25.72
CA LEU A 22 -7.18 -17.71 24.45
C LEU A 22 -8.18 -17.61 23.29
N GLU A 23 -9.43 -18.01 23.50
CA GLU A 23 -10.52 -17.85 22.52
C GLU A 23 -10.79 -16.35 22.25
N SER A 24 -10.81 -15.52 23.29
CA SER A 24 -10.94 -14.07 23.14
C SER A 24 -9.75 -13.44 22.40
N LYS A 25 -8.53 -13.92 22.67
CA LYS A 25 -7.34 -13.45 21.94
C LYS A 25 -7.35 -13.90 20.48
N LEU A 26 -7.74 -15.15 20.22
CA LEU A 26 -7.83 -15.68 18.87
C LEU A 26 -8.82 -14.89 18.04
N THR A 27 -10.02 -14.61 18.56
CA THR A 27 -11.03 -13.80 17.87
C THR A 27 -10.59 -12.35 17.63
N ALA A 28 -9.82 -11.76 18.55
CA ALA A 28 -9.24 -10.44 18.37
C ALA A 28 -8.17 -10.44 17.26
N GLU A 29 -7.31 -11.47 17.23
CA GLU A 29 -6.27 -11.61 16.19
C GLU A 29 -6.85 -11.93 14.82
N THR A 30 -7.88 -12.79 14.72
CA THR A 30 -8.55 -13.05 13.44
C THR A 30 -9.16 -11.77 12.87
N LYS A 31 -9.81 -10.96 13.72
CA LYS A 31 -10.36 -9.68 13.29
C LYS A 31 -9.27 -8.72 12.80
N ARG A 32 -8.12 -8.66 13.49
CA ARG A 32 -6.96 -7.85 13.05
C ARG A 32 -6.40 -8.32 11.72
N ALA A 33 -6.33 -9.63 11.50
CA ALA A 33 -5.88 -10.21 10.24
C ALA A 33 -6.83 -9.85 9.09
N ASP A 34 -8.14 -9.99 9.30
CA ASP A 34 -9.17 -9.64 8.32
C ASP A 34 -9.13 -8.14 7.97
N ASP A 35 -8.99 -7.28 8.99
CA ASP A 35 -8.87 -5.83 8.80
C ASP A 35 -7.59 -5.47 8.03
N ALA A 36 -6.46 -6.13 8.33
CA ALA A 36 -5.21 -5.93 7.61
C ALA A 36 -5.30 -6.38 6.15
N GLU A 37 -5.95 -7.50 5.87
CA GLU A 37 -6.18 -7.99 4.50
C GLU A 37 -7.09 -7.05 3.72
N ARG A 38 -8.18 -6.59 4.32
CA ARG A 38 -9.08 -5.60 3.72
C ARG A 38 -8.33 -4.30 3.40
N MET A 39 -7.49 -3.83 4.32
CA MET A 39 -6.72 -2.61 4.15
C MET A 39 -5.67 -2.76 3.04
N LYS A 40 -4.97 -3.89 2.99
CA LYS A 40 -4.02 -4.21 1.91
C LYS A 40 -4.71 -4.20 0.55
N LYS A 41 -5.88 -4.84 0.45
CA LYS A 41 -6.67 -4.84 -0.78
C LYS A 41 -7.09 -3.42 -1.18
N HIS A 42 -7.60 -2.64 -0.23
CA HIS A 42 -7.99 -1.26 -0.49
C HIS A 42 -6.84 -0.40 -1.04
N TYR A 43 -5.64 -0.50 -0.46
CA TYR A 43 -4.48 0.25 -0.95
C TYR A 43 -3.97 -0.27 -2.30
N SER A 44 -4.09 -1.56 -2.58
CA SER A 44 -3.78 -2.13 -3.90
C SER A 44 -4.74 -1.57 -4.96
N ASP A 45 -6.05 -1.62 -4.70
CA ASP A 45 -7.06 -1.12 -5.62
C ASP A 45 -6.88 0.38 -5.88
N LEU A 46 -6.58 1.16 -4.81
CA LEU A 46 -6.30 2.59 -4.93
C LEU A 46 -5.03 2.86 -5.75
N HIS A 47 -3.98 2.07 -5.55
CA HIS A 47 -2.75 2.17 -6.34
C HIS A 47 -3.02 1.97 -7.83
N ASP A 48 -3.75 0.91 -8.19
CA ASP A 48 -4.07 0.58 -9.58
C ASP A 48 -4.94 1.67 -10.23
N GLU A 49 -5.88 2.25 -9.46
CA GLU A 49 -6.67 3.40 -9.91
C GLU A 49 -5.79 4.62 -10.20
N LYS A 50 -4.82 4.91 -9.31
CA LYS A 50 -3.88 6.03 -9.50
C LYS A 50 -2.94 5.81 -10.67
N GLU A 51 -2.42 4.60 -10.87
CA GLU A 51 -1.62 4.28 -12.05
C GLU A 51 -2.44 4.48 -13.33
N THR A 52 -3.69 4.03 -13.35
CA THR A 52 -4.59 4.24 -14.49
C THR A 52 -4.82 5.73 -14.77
N GLN A 53 -5.05 6.55 -13.73
CA GLN A 53 -5.21 8.00 -13.88
C GLN A 53 -3.94 8.67 -14.41
N ILE A 54 -2.77 8.27 -13.91
CA ILE A 54 -1.48 8.78 -14.39
C ILE A 54 -1.26 8.43 -15.87
N GLU A 55 -1.61 7.20 -16.27
CA GLU A 55 -1.49 6.76 -17.65
C GLU A 55 -2.44 7.52 -18.59
N GLN A 56 -3.67 7.80 -18.15
CA GLN A 56 -4.60 8.67 -18.88
C GLN A 56 -4.02 10.08 -19.08
N LEU A 57 -3.41 10.67 -18.04
CA LEU A 57 -2.74 11.98 -18.16
C LEU A 57 -1.58 11.93 -19.15
N HIS A 58 -0.78 10.85 -19.13
CA HIS A 58 0.27 10.65 -20.11
C HIS A 58 -0.27 10.53 -21.54
N GLY A 59 -1.38 9.80 -21.73
CA GLY A 59 -2.04 9.69 -23.03
C GLY A 59 -2.54 11.03 -23.57
N LEU A 60 -3.11 11.89 -22.71
CA LEU A 60 -3.50 13.25 -23.10
C LEU A 60 -2.30 14.07 -23.55
N LEU A 61 -1.20 14.01 -22.80
CA LEU A 61 0.03 14.75 -23.10
C LEU A 61 0.72 14.23 -24.37
N ASP A 62 0.61 12.95 -24.71
CA ASP A 62 1.14 12.40 -25.96
C ASP A 62 0.45 13.00 -27.20
N GLY A 63 -0.83 13.39 -27.08
CA GLY A 63 -1.57 14.07 -28.15
C GLY A 63 -1.25 15.57 -28.28
N MET A 64 -0.52 16.15 -27.33
CA MET A 64 -0.24 17.59 -27.29
C MET A 64 1.09 17.91 -27.97
N THR A 65 1.04 18.71 -29.04
CA THR A 65 2.26 19.19 -29.71
C THR A 65 3.08 20.08 -28.77
N GLY A 66 4.37 19.77 -28.64
CA GLY A 66 5.30 20.47 -27.74
C GLY A 66 5.38 19.91 -26.32
N ALA A 67 4.61 18.87 -25.98
CA ALA A 67 4.78 18.17 -24.71
C ALA A 67 6.05 17.32 -24.75
N LEU A 68 6.77 17.26 -23.62
CA LEU A 68 7.94 16.39 -23.51
C LEU A 68 7.56 14.91 -23.70
N PRO A 69 8.48 14.09 -24.23
CA PRO A 69 8.30 12.64 -24.26
C PRO A 69 8.14 12.08 -22.84
N ARG A 70 7.65 10.84 -22.73
CA ARG A 70 7.47 10.15 -21.44
C ARG A 70 8.79 9.86 -20.73
N GLU A 71 9.85 9.65 -21.49
CA GLU A 71 11.19 9.33 -20.99
C GLU A 71 12.22 10.24 -21.67
N GLY A 72 13.26 10.60 -20.92
CA GLY A 72 14.44 11.29 -21.44
C GLY A 72 15.71 10.52 -21.12
N GLU A 73 16.81 10.91 -21.75
CA GLU A 73 18.13 10.41 -21.40
C GLU A 73 18.49 10.87 -19.98
N GLY A 74 18.92 9.91 -19.15
CA GLY A 74 19.48 10.17 -17.84
C GLY A 74 20.90 10.71 -17.93
N GLU A 75 21.58 10.81 -16.79
CA GLU A 75 22.97 11.31 -16.74
C GLU A 75 23.95 10.38 -17.47
N ASN A 76 23.59 9.10 -17.60
CA ASN A 76 24.33 8.10 -18.37
C ASN A 76 23.50 7.61 -19.55
N SER A 77 24.15 7.19 -20.65
CA SER A 77 23.48 6.78 -21.89
C SER A 77 22.58 5.54 -21.77
N TRP A 78 22.76 4.73 -20.72
CA TRP A 78 21.91 3.58 -20.40
C TRP A 78 20.80 3.90 -19.39
N ASP A 79 20.82 5.09 -18.78
CA ASP A 79 19.80 5.51 -17.82
C ASP A 79 18.67 6.25 -18.55
N LYS A 80 17.44 5.91 -18.20
CA LYS A 80 16.24 6.55 -18.76
C LYS A 80 15.43 7.16 -17.63
N LYS A 81 15.33 8.48 -17.64
CA LYS A 81 14.54 9.21 -16.65
C LYS A 81 13.10 9.33 -17.13
N LYS A 82 12.18 8.72 -16.37
CA LYS A 82 10.74 8.87 -16.59
C LYS A 82 10.29 10.26 -16.12
N TYR A 83 9.61 11.00 -16.99
CA TYR A 83 9.03 12.29 -16.63
C TYR A 83 7.62 12.11 -16.10
N ALA A 84 7.35 12.63 -14.91
CA ALA A 84 6.00 12.68 -14.37
C ALA A 84 5.07 13.52 -15.29
N PRO A 85 3.76 13.25 -15.32
CA PRO A 85 2.81 14.02 -16.15
C PRO A 85 2.90 15.53 -15.92
N MET A 86 3.06 15.95 -14.66
CA MET A 86 3.19 17.37 -14.31
C MET A 86 4.43 18.04 -14.90
N THR A 87 5.57 17.32 -14.96
CA THR A 87 6.80 17.83 -15.59
C THR A 87 6.58 18.04 -17.09
N ARG A 88 5.93 17.07 -17.74
CA ARG A 88 5.59 17.13 -19.16
C ARG A 88 4.61 18.27 -19.47
N LEU A 89 3.60 18.46 -18.61
CA LEU A 89 2.64 19.56 -18.70
C LEU A 89 3.32 20.92 -18.53
N ALA A 90 4.20 21.06 -17.54
CA ALA A 90 4.94 22.31 -17.31
C ALA A 90 5.81 22.68 -18.51
N ALA A 91 6.49 21.70 -19.11
CA ALA A 91 7.29 21.92 -20.31
C ALA A 91 6.44 22.31 -21.51
N TRP A 92 5.27 21.70 -21.69
CA TRP A 92 4.32 22.11 -22.72
C TRP A 92 3.85 23.56 -22.52
N LEU A 93 3.48 23.95 -21.29
CA LEU A 93 3.10 25.32 -20.97
C LEU A 93 4.22 26.32 -21.27
N ALA A 94 5.47 25.97 -20.90
CA ALA A 94 6.63 26.80 -21.19
C ALA A 94 6.86 26.98 -22.70
N SER A 95 6.68 25.91 -23.49
CA SER A 95 6.83 25.96 -24.95
C SER A 95 5.83 26.91 -25.63
N ARG A 96 4.67 27.13 -25.02
CA ARG A 96 3.65 28.08 -25.51
C ARG A 96 3.89 29.53 -25.13
N ILE A 97 4.65 29.80 -24.07
CA ILE A 97 4.98 31.16 -23.65
C ILE A 97 6.19 31.68 -24.44
N ALA A 98 7.06 30.77 -24.89
CA ALA A 98 8.25 31.08 -25.67
C ALA A 98 8.03 31.18 -27.19
N ALA A 99 6.80 30.88 -27.67
CA ALA A 99 6.39 30.99 -29.07
C ALA A 99 5.54 32.24 -29.29
#